data_AF-A0A954RPG2-F1
#
_entry.id   AF-A0A954RPG2-F1
#
_cell.length_a   1.000
_cell.length_b   1.000
_cell.length_c   1.000
_cell.angle_alpha   90.00
_cell.angle_beta   90.00
_cell.angle_gamma   90.00
#
_symmetry.space_group_name_H-M   'P 1'
#
loop_
_entity.id
_entity.type
_entity.pdbx_description
1 polymer ?
#
loop_
_entity_poly.entity_id
_entity_poly.type
_entity_poly.pdbx_seq_one_letter_code
_entity_poly.pdbx_strand_id
1 'polypeptide(L)'
;MNSTLYVVGYCPSCGTGPLGVRICGGCGRPNVLCEECDALWLTPDVTGRPVFPRQPDLPCPACETSLLAPGAHWASFFELEALGWEQRIIDVGRALGSNDS
;
A
#
# COMPACT_ATOMS: atom_id res chain seq x y z
N MET A 1 17.79 -0.82 0.52
CA MET A 1 17.38 -1.69 -0.63
C MET A 1 16.09 -1.13 -1.22
N ASN A 2 16.12 -0.60 -2.45
CA ASN A 2 14.96 0.04 -3.07
C ASN A 2 13.88 -1.00 -3.39
N SER A 3 12.68 -0.84 -2.84
CA SER A 3 11.55 -1.72 -3.11
C SER A 3 10.79 -1.27 -4.37
N THR A 4 10.56 -2.19 -5.30
CA THR A 4 9.68 -1.98 -6.44
C THR A 4 8.26 -1.71 -5.96
N LEU A 5 7.60 -0.71 -6.53
CA LEU A 5 6.20 -0.39 -6.27
C LEU A 5 5.36 -0.76 -7.49
N TYR A 6 4.45 -1.72 -7.34
CA TYR A 6 3.42 -1.97 -8.34
C TYR A 6 2.24 -1.04 -8.07
N VAL A 7 1.92 -0.19 -9.06
CA VAL A 7 0.89 0.82 -8.95
C VAL A 7 -0.44 0.25 -9.42
N VAL A 8 -1.45 0.27 -8.56
CA VAL A 8 -2.81 -0.24 -8.86
C VAL A 8 -3.83 0.86 -9.14
N GLY A 9 -3.39 2.12 -9.13
CA GLY A 9 -4.23 3.29 -9.37
C GLY A 9 -3.55 4.58 -8.95
N TYR A 10 -4.26 5.69 -9.13
CA TYR A 10 -3.90 6.99 -8.58
C TYR A 10 -4.93 7.43 -7.55
N CYS A 11 -4.47 8.08 -6.48
CA CYS A 11 -5.25 8.39 -5.31
C CYS A 11 -6.35 9.40 -5.64
N PRO A 12 -7.64 9.03 -5.52
CA PRO A 12 -8.74 9.96 -5.77
C PRO A 12 -8.83 11.04 -4.67
N SER A 13 -8.19 10.83 -3.52
CA SER A 13 -8.27 11.78 -2.41
C SER A 13 -7.29 12.95 -2.54
N CYS A 14 -6.07 12.75 -3.05
CA CYS A 14 -5.12 13.83 -3.31
C CYS A 14 -5.04 14.21 -4.80
N GLY A 15 -5.54 13.35 -5.69
CA GLY A 15 -5.60 13.57 -7.14
C GLY A 15 -4.35 13.13 -7.90
N THR A 16 -3.22 12.91 -7.22
CA THR A 16 -1.90 12.69 -7.87
C THR A 16 -1.18 11.43 -7.41
N GLY A 17 -1.28 11.06 -6.14
CA GLY A 17 -0.38 10.07 -5.54
C GLY A 17 -0.58 8.65 -6.06
N PRO A 18 0.51 7.91 -6.39
CA PRO A 18 0.40 6.52 -6.80
C PRO A 18 -0.10 5.66 -5.63
N LEU A 19 -0.99 4.71 -5.96
CA LEU A 19 -1.51 3.74 -5.03
C LEU A 19 -0.74 2.42 -5.17
N GLY A 20 -0.02 2.04 -4.13
CA GLY A 20 0.63 0.74 -4.02
C GLY A 20 -0.14 -0.22 -3.11
N VAL A 21 0.23 -1.50 -3.15
CA VAL A 21 -0.30 -2.50 -2.19
C VAL A 21 0.74 -2.76 -1.11
N ARG A 22 0.44 -2.36 0.11
CA ARG A 22 1.25 -2.56 1.32
C ARG A 22 0.78 -3.80 2.08
N ILE A 23 1.62 -4.82 2.18
CA ILE A 23 1.37 -6.02 2.98
C ILE A 23 1.69 -5.73 4.44
N CYS A 24 0.75 -6.01 5.35
CA CYS A 24 0.95 -5.86 6.78
C CYS A 24 1.88 -6.95 7.34
N GLY A 25 2.94 -6.57 8.04
CA GLY A 25 3.86 -7.54 8.67
C GLY A 25 3.26 -8.34 9.83
N GLY A 26 2.19 -7.85 10.48
CA GLY A 26 1.56 -8.52 11.62
C GLY A 26 0.55 -9.60 11.22
N CYS A 27 -0.29 -9.33 10.21
CA CYS A 27 -1.38 -10.23 9.81
C CYS A 27 -1.36 -10.66 8.34
N GLY A 28 -0.39 -10.19 7.54
CA GLY A 28 -0.27 -10.51 6.11
C GLY A 28 -1.35 -9.88 5.22
N ARG A 29 -2.28 -9.08 5.75
CA ARG A 29 -3.36 -8.50 4.95
C ARG A 29 -2.84 -7.39 4.02
N PRO A 30 -3.30 -7.34 2.77
CA PRO A 30 -2.98 -6.26 1.85
C PRO A 30 -3.76 -4.99 2.19
N ASN A 31 -3.13 -3.85 1.97
CA ASN A 31 -3.72 -2.52 2.10
C ASN A 31 -3.30 -1.69 0.90
N VAL A 32 -4.24 -1.13 0.17
CA VAL A 32 -3.92 -0.17 -0.90
C VAL A 32 -3.62 1.17 -0.25
N LEU A 33 -2.39 1.64 -0.37
CA LEU A 33 -1.86 2.81 0.33
C LEU A 33 -1.36 3.85 -0.69
N CYS A 34 -1.74 5.11 -0.47
CA CYS A 34 -1.22 6.23 -1.23
C CYS A 34 0.16 6.66 -0.70
N GLU A 35 1.16 6.74 -1.60
CA GLU A 35 2.52 7.17 -1.25
C GLU A 35 2.66 8.65 -0.87
N GLU A 36 1.63 9.48 -1.12
CA GLU A 36 1.70 10.93 -0.87
C GLU A 36 0.91 11.38 0.36
N CYS A 37 -0.30 10.85 0.55
CA CYS A 37 -1.23 11.34 1.58
C CYS A 37 -1.66 10.27 2.59
N ASP A 38 -1.09 9.06 2.50
CA ASP A 38 -1.37 7.91 3.37
C ASP A 38 -2.85 7.46 3.42
N ALA A 39 -3.66 7.91 2.46
CA ALA A 39 -5.01 7.38 2.28
C ALA A 39 -4.96 5.86 2.01
N LEU A 40 -5.85 5.12 2.64
CA LEU A 40 -5.84 3.67 2.66
C LEU A 40 -7.19 3.07 2.25
N TRP A 41 -7.14 2.01 1.44
CA TRP A 41 -8.27 1.15 1.09
C TRP A 41 -7.92 -0.32 1.34
N LEU A 42 -8.94 -1.15 1.61
CA LEU A 42 -8.75 -2.59 1.86
C LEU A 42 -8.76 -3.42 0.58
N THR A 43 -9.09 -2.81 -0.56
CA THR A 43 -9.21 -3.46 -1.87
C THR A 43 -8.71 -2.51 -2.96
N PRO A 44 -8.33 -3.00 -4.16
CA PRO A 44 -7.93 -2.16 -5.29
C PRO A 44 -9.10 -1.37 -5.90
N ASP A 45 -10.34 -1.64 -5.51
CA ASP A 45 -11.47 -0.76 -5.83
C ASP A 45 -11.47 0.45 -4.89
N VAL A 46 -10.92 1.56 -5.39
CA VAL A 46 -10.76 2.82 -4.65
C VAL A 46 -11.89 3.81 -4.89
N THR A 47 -13.02 3.36 -5.44
CA THR A 47 -14.23 4.20 -5.59
C THR A 47 -14.88 4.53 -4.24
N GLY A 48 -14.64 3.71 -3.22
CA GLY A 48 -15.12 3.91 -1.86
C GLY A 48 -14.34 4.98 -1.08
N ARG A 49 -14.86 5.33 0.11
CA ARG A 49 -14.23 6.30 1.01
C ARG A 49 -12.92 5.72 1.59
N PRO A 50 -11.78 6.43 1.52
CA PRO A 50 -10.55 6.00 2.17
C PRO A 50 -10.66 6.04 3.70
N VAL A 51 -9.81 5.25 4.35
CA VAL A 51 -9.42 5.46 5.73
C VAL A 51 -8.14 6.30 5.75
N PHE A 52 -8.05 7.24 6.69
CA PHE A 52 -6.81 7.94 7.00
C PHE A 52 -6.28 7.38 8.32
N PRO A 53 -5.32 6.45 8.28
CA PRO A 53 -4.75 5.88 9.48
C PRO A 53 -3.97 6.95 10.27
N ARG A 54 -3.87 6.75 11.59
CA ARG A 54 -3.16 7.68 12.46
C ARG A 54 -1.67 7.74 12.08
N GLN A 55 -1.19 8.91 11.70
CA GLN A 55 0.23 9.17 11.45
C GLN A 55 1.02 9.40 12.74
N PRO A 56 2.34 9.13 12.77
CA PRO A 56 3.15 8.56 11.68
C PRO A 56 3.10 7.02 11.61
N ASP A 57 2.35 6.39 12.53
CA ASP A 57 2.42 4.96 12.79
C ASP A 57 1.72 4.09 11.71
N LEU A 58 0.76 4.66 10.99
CA LEU A 58 0.00 3.98 9.93
C LEU A 58 -0.53 2.60 10.36
N PRO A 59 -1.34 2.50 11.43
CA PRO A 59 -1.81 1.22 11.94
C PRO A 59 -2.67 0.48 10.92
N CYS A 60 -2.42 -0.82 10.76
CA CYS A 60 -3.25 -1.69 9.93
C CYS A 60 -4.69 -1.73 10.47
N PRO A 61 -5.72 -1.47 9.64
CA PRO A 61 -7.11 -1.47 10.11
C PRO A 61 -7.61 -2.81 10.66
N ALA A 62 -6.90 -3.91 10.39
CA ALA A 62 -7.31 -5.25 10.81
C ALA A 62 -6.67 -5.74 12.12
N CYS A 63 -5.44 -5.34 12.41
CA CYS A 63 -4.67 -5.85 13.57
C CYS A 63 -3.89 -4.78 14.33
N GLU A 64 -4.05 -3.50 13.96
CA GLU A 64 -3.40 -2.33 14.55
C GLU A 64 -1.86 -2.30 14.49
N THR A 65 -1.22 -3.36 13.98
CA THR A 65 0.22 -3.37 13.72
C THR A 65 0.57 -2.31 12.69
N SER A 66 1.61 -1.52 12.96
CA SER A 66 2.11 -0.50 12.02
C SER A 66 2.41 -1.11 10.65
N LEU A 67 1.96 -0.45 9.58
CA LEU A 67 2.31 -0.78 8.20
C LEU A 67 3.76 -0.41 7.84
N LEU A 68 4.49 0.18 8.77
CA LEU A 68 5.92 0.50 8.68
C LEU A 68 6.79 -0.43 9.54
N ALA A 69 6.19 -1.29 10.37
CA ALA A 69 6.93 -2.23 11.21
C ALA A 69 7.68 -3.29 10.38
N PRO A 70 8.71 -3.94 10.94
CA PRO A 70 9.38 -5.07 10.30
C PRO A 70 8.40 -6.13 9.80
N GLY A 71 8.68 -6.67 8.60
CA GLY A 71 7.80 -7.61 7.90
C GLY A 71 6.75 -6.94 7.00
N ALA A 72 6.41 -5.66 7.24
CA ALA A 72 5.59 -4.92 6.29
C ALA A 72 6.40 -4.53 5.05
N HIS A 73 5.83 -4.73 3.86
CA HIS A 73 6.52 -4.51 2.60
C HIS A 73 5.54 -4.14 1.48
N TRP A 74 6.06 -3.62 0.36
CA TRP A 74 5.28 -3.46 -0.86
C TRP A 74 5.10 -4.82 -1.52
N ALA A 75 3.86 -5.16 -1.87
CA ALA A 75 3.52 -6.44 -2.44
C ALA A 75 4.36 -6.70 -3.69
N SER A 76 4.95 -7.90 -3.76
CA SER A 76 5.59 -8.41 -4.96
C SER A 76 4.55 -8.76 -6.02
N PHE A 77 4.99 -8.96 -7.27
CA PHE A 77 4.10 -9.44 -8.33
C PHE A 77 3.42 -10.77 -7.97
N PHE A 78 4.17 -11.71 -7.36
CA PHE A 78 3.63 -13.02 -6.96
C PHE A 78 2.55 -12.90 -5.87
N GLU A 79 2.68 -11.95 -4.95
CA GLU A 79 1.64 -11.69 -3.95
C GLU A 79 0.41 -11.06 -4.57
N LEU A 80 0.58 -10.15 -5.53
CA LEU A 80 -0.53 -9.58 -6.29
C LEU A 80 -1.26 -10.64 -7.11
N GLU A 81 -0.54 -11.56 -7.75
CA GLU A 81 -1.09 -12.71 -8.46
C GLU A 81 -1.84 -13.65 -7.50
N ALA A 82 -1.27 -13.95 -6.33
CA ALA A 82 -1.93 -14.78 -5.31
C ALA A 82 -3.22 -14.14 -4.76
N LEU A 83 -3.30 -12.81 -4.77
CA LEU A 83 -4.51 -12.04 -4.42
C LEU A 83 -5.51 -11.91 -5.57
N GLY A 84 -5.13 -12.27 -6.80
CA GLY A 84 -5.92 -12.03 -8.02
C GLY A 84 -6.00 -10.55 -8.42
N TRP A 85 -5.00 -9.76 -8.04
CA TRP A 85 -4.93 -8.30 -8.24
C TRP A 85 -3.92 -7.89 -9.32
N GLU A 86 -3.23 -8.83 -9.95
CA GLU A 86 -2.23 -8.58 -10.99
C GLU A 86 -2.79 -7.80 -12.18
N GLN A 87 -4.05 -8.03 -12.55
CA GLN A 87 -4.74 -7.29 -13.63
C GLN A 87 -5.07 -5.84 -13.26
N ARG A 88 -4.90 -5.44 -12.01
CA ARG A 88 -5.10 -4.06 -11.54
C ARG A 88 -3.83 -3.23 -11.64
N ILE A 89 -2.69 -3.84 -11.94
CA ILE A 89 -1.42 -3.11 -12.09
C ILE A 89 -1.48 -2.24 -13.35
N ILE A 90 -1.28 -0.94 -13.19
CA ILE A 90 -1.29 0.05 -14.29
C ILE A 90 0.07 0.68 -14.55
N ASP A 91 0.99 0.62 -13.58
CA ASP A 91 2.35 1.16 -13.70
C ASP A 91 3.30 0.46 -12.71
N VAL A 92 4.61 0.64 -12.90
CA VAL A 92 5.66 0.14 -12.01
C VAL A 92 6.59 1.30 -11.64
N GLY A 93 6.52 1.70 -10.37
CA GLY A 93 7.29 2.78 -9.81
C GLY A 93 8.35 2.32 -8.82
N ARG A 94 8.87 3.30 -8.08
CA ARG A 94 9.77 3.09 -6.94
C ARG A 94 9.08 3.65 -5.71
N ALA A 95 9.02 2.86 -4.64
CA ALA A 95 8.51 3.36 -3.38
C ALA A 95 9.38 4.52 -2.88
N LEU A 96 8.75 5.61 -2.43
CA LEU A 96 9.46 6.75 -1.91
C LEU A 96 9.69 6.53 -0.41
N GLY A 97 10.95 6.36 -0.02
CA GLY A 97 11.34 6.23 1.39
C GLY A 97 11.57 4.79 1.87
N SER A 98 12.64 4.15 1.39
CA SER A 98 13.41 3.26 2.27
C SER A 98 14.44 4.13 2.99
N ASN A 99 14.17 4.51 4.24
CA ASN A 99 15.23 5.03 5.11
C ASN A 99 16.22 3.89 5.34
N ASP A 100 17.28 3.87 4.51
CA ASP A 100 18.52 3.21 4.88
C ASP A 100 19.12 4.07 6.02
N SER A 101 19.08 3.55 7.24
CA SER A 101 19.86 4.03 8.39
C SER A 101 20.44 2.82 9.10
#